data_AF-A0A7V6BEG9-F1
#
_entry.id   AF-A0A7V6BEG9-F1
#
_cell.length_a   1.000
_cell.length_b   1.000
_cell.length_c   1.000
_cell.angle_alpha   90.00
_cell.angle_beta   90.00
_cell.angle_gamma   90.00
#
_symmetry.space_group_name_H-M   'P 1'
#
loop_
_entity.id
_entity.type
_entity.pdbx_description
1 polymer ?
#
loop_
_entity_poly.entity_id
_entity_poly.type
_entity_poly.pdbx_seq_one_letter_code
_entity_poly.pdbx_strand_id
1 'polypeptide(L)'
;MDITFKCPYCSQEMVADDSGAGSEVECPSCGKTITIPAPTSSQTSSQPLNPILTSAAAREEKHYSVPVREAHTEILIEKPKPPLEATAKGIDKQIRVKTIRRIDCMEVGKDRFDENVSQFLGKIGQENIISISPINYTYQDIGSRQLLTDFGVLIVYKG
;
A
#
# COMPACT_ATOMS: atom_id res chain seq x y z
N MET A 1 -15.95 26.79 4.08
CA MET A 1 -16.43 25.42 3.77
C MET A 1 -15.19 24.56 3.70
N ASP A 2 -15.23 23.37 4.28
CA ASP A 2 -14.06 22.50 4.40
C ASP A 2 -14.04 21.47 3.26
N ILE A 3 -12.87 21.27 2.66
CA ILE A 3 -12.62 20.29 1.60
C ILE A 3 -11.84 19.12 2.22
N THR A 4 -12.46 17.95 2.28
CA THR A 4 -11.78 16.71 2.67
C THR A 4 -11.23 16.01 1.44
N PHE A 5 -9.93 15.77 1.40
CA PHE A 5 -9.25 15.09 0.30
C PHE A 5 -8.12 14.19 0.80
N LYS A 6 -7.61 13.28 -0.05
CA LYS A 6 -6.58 12.31 0.33
C LYS A 6 -5.25 12.63 -0.35
N CYS A 7 -4.15 12.55 0.41
CA CYS A 7 -2.81 12.73 -0.12
C CYS A 7 -2.50 11.64 -1.18
N PRO A 8 -2.04 11.99 -2.39
CA PRO A 8 -1.75 11.00 -3.45
C PRO A 8 -0.53 10.12 -3.16
N TYR A 9 0.30 10.49 -2.18
CA TYR A 9 1.55 9.78 -1.88
C TYR A 9 1.48 8.82 -0.70
N CYS A 10 0.63 9.11 0.29
CA CYS A 10 0.49 8.29 1.50
C CYS A 10 -0.95 7.92 1.82
N SER A 11 -1.91 8.38 1.01
CA SER A 11 -3.35 8.14 1.19
C SER A 11 -3.94 8.68 2.49
N GLN A 12 -3.19 9.55 3.20
CA GLN A 12 -3.66 10.24 4.40
C GLN A 12 -4.83 11.16 4.06
N GLU A 13 -5.92 11.06 4.82
CA GLU A 13 -7.06 11.97 4.73
C GLU A 13 -6.73 13.30 5.41
N MET A 14 -6.96 14.40 4.70
CA MET A 14 -6.66 15.76 5.12
C MET A 14 -7.87 16.64 4.86
N VAL A 15 -8.06 17.62 5.73
CA VAL A 15 -9.12 18.62 5.64
C VAL A 15 -8.44 19.97 5.46
N ALA A 16 -8.82 20.71 4.44
CA ALA A 16 -8.36 22.07 4.22
C ALA A 16 -9.54 23.00 3.92
N ASP A 17 -9.44 24.25 4.34
CA ASP A 17 -10.42 25.27 4.00
C ASP A 17 -10.47 25.52 2.49
N ASP A 18 -11.66 25.84 1.98
CA ASP A 18 -11.89 26.23 0.57
C ASP A 18 -11.01 27.40 0.11
N SER A 19 -10.62 28.29 1.03
CA SER A 19 -9.66 29.37 0.75
C SER A 19 -8.25 28.89 0.38
N GLY A 20 -7.91 27.63 0.69
CA GLY A 20 -6.67 26.97 0.30
C GLY A 20 -6.74 26.20 -1.02
N ALA A 21 -7.90 26.16 -1.70
CA ALA A 21 -8.06 25.49 -2.97
C ALA A 21 -7.02 25.97 -4.02
N GLY A 22 -6.30 25.04 -4.63
CA GLY A 22 -5.23 25.32 -5.59
C GLY A 22 -3.88 25.71 -4.99
N SER A 23 -3.76 25.79 -3.66
CA SER A 23 -2.48 26.07 -2.98
C SER A 23 -1.66 24.79 -2.73
N GLU A 24 -0.34 24.95 -2.68
CA GLU A 24 0.62 23.89 -2.35
C GLU A 24 0.82 23.83 -0.82
N VAL A 25 0.54 22.68 -0.23
CA VAL A 25 0.69 22.42 1.21
C VAL A 25 1.53 21.18 1.45
N GLU A 26 2.32 21.16 2.52
CA GLU A 26 3.11 19.99 2.88
C GLU A 26 2.26 18.98 3.66
N CYS A 27 2.30 17.71 3.26
CA CYS A 27 1.59 16.67 3.97
C CYS A 27 2.30 16.33 5.29
N PRO A 28 1.62 16.38 6.46
CA PRO A 28 2.24 16.11 7.75
C PRO A 28 2.67 14.64 7.94
N SER A 29 2.09 13.70 7.18
CA SER A 29 2.40 12.28 7.29
C SER A 29 3.59 11.83 6.42
N CYS A 30 3.83 12.49 5.29
CA CYS A 30 4.87 12.07 4.35
C CYS A 30 5.86 13.17 3.95
N GLY A 31 5.64 14.42 4.39
CA GLY A 31 6.51 15.56 4.14
C GLY A 31 6.58 16.00 2.67
N LYS A 32 5.70 15.49 1.80
CA LYS A 32 5.65 15.85 0.39
C LYS A 32 4.64 16.97 0.16
N THR A 33 4.99 17.90 -0.71
CA THR A 33 4.11 18.97 -1.17
C THR A 33 2.96 18.40 -1.99
N ILE A 34 1.73 18.78 -1.66
CA ILE A 34 0.50 18.37 -2.33
C ILE A 34 -0.33 19.61 -2.66
N THR A 35 -1.00 19.59 -3.80
CA THR A 35 -1.90 20.67 -4.20
C THR A 35 -3.33 20.35 -3.75
N ILE A 36 -3.99 21.30 -3.07
CA ILE A 36 -5.38 21.13 -2.61
C ILE A 36 -6.31 21.18 -3.83
N PRO A 37 -7.15 20.16 -4.07
CA PRO A 37 -8.06 20.14 -5.22
C PRO A 37 -9.17 21.17 -5.03
N ALA A 38 -9.36 22.04 -6.03
CA ALA A 38 -10.48 22.98 -6.06
C ALA A 38 -11.78 22.24 -6.46
N PRO A 39 -12.92 22.50 -5.80
CA PRO A 39 -14.18 21.89 -6.16
C PRO A 39 -14.73 22.54 -7.45
N THR A 40 -14.38 22.01 -8.62
CA THR A 40 -15.08 22.34 -9.86
C THR A 40 -16.39 21.56 -9.92
N SER A 41 -17.51 22.23 -9.68
CA SER A 41 -18.83 21.71 -10.03
C SER A 41 -18.90 21.46 -11.54
N SER A 42 -18.94 20.19 -11.98
CA SER A 42 -19.78 19.68 -13.09
C SER A 42 -19.41 18.25 -13.50
N GLN A 43 -20.31 17.32 -13.12
CA GLN A 43 -20.95 16.26 -13.90
C GLN A 43 -20.22 15.55 -15.06
N THR A 44 -20.27 14.21 -14.99
CA THR A 44 -20.74 13.28 -16.03
C THR A 44 -20.25 13.44 -17.47
N SER A 45 -19.51 12.44 -17.97
CA SER A 45 -19.92 11.75 -19.20
C SER A 45 -19.14 10.45 -19.41
N SER A 46 -19.94 9.39 -19.55
CA SER A 46 -19.65 8.14 -20.23
C SER A 46 -19.36 8.37 -21.72
N GLN A 47 -18.27 7.81 -22.25
CA GLN A 47 -18.23 6.80 -23.34
C GLN A 47 -16.86 6.72 -24.04
N PRO A 48 -16.54 5.57 -24.66
CA PRO A 48 -15.26 5.28 -25.29
C PRO A 48 -15.24 5.63 -26.79
N LEU A 49 -14.05 5.47 -27.40
CA LEU A 49 -13.72 5.21 -28.82
C LEU A 49 -12.68 6.18 -29.42
N ASN A 50 -11.45 5.66 -29.54
CA ASN A 50 -10.51 5.93 -30.64
C ASN A 50 -11.18 5.68 -32.01
N PRO A 51 -10.57 5.97 -33.19
CA PRO A 51 -9.43 6.85 -33.54
C PRO A 51 -9.66 7.68 -34.85
N ILE A 52 -8.71 8.56 -35.22
CA ILE A 52 -8.38 9.02 -36.61
C ILE A 52 -9.45 9.83 -37.39
N LEU A 53 -9.20 11.15 -37.62
CA LEU A 53 -9.04 11.81 -38.94
C LEU A 53 -9.24 13.35 -38.90
N THR A 54 -8.23 14.04 -39.46
CA THR A 54 -8.36 15.23 -40.34
C THR A 54 -8.28 16.64 -39.74
N SER A 55 -7.01 17.08 -39.66
CA SER A 55 -6.40 18.16 -40.45
C SER A 55 -6.57 19.65 -40.08
N ALA A 56 -5.37 20.26 -40.03
CA ALA A 56 -5.00 21.59 -40.54
C ALA A 56 -5.37 22.84 -39.73
N ALA A 57 -4.49 23.21 -38.78
CA ALA A 57 -3.93 24.57 -38.74
C ALA A 57 -2.71 24.64 -37.80
N ALA A 58 -1.57 24.92 -38.42
CA ALA A 58 -0.31 25.44 -37.90
C ALA A 58 -0.28 25.94 -36.43
N ARG A 59 0.69 25.44 -35.67
CA ARG A 59 1.72 26.29 -35.05
C ARG A 59 2.95 25.47 -34.67
N GLU A 60 4.07 26.09 -34.97
CA GLU A 60 5.43 25.57 -35.01
C GLU A 60 6.11 25.85 -33.68
N GLU A 61 6.65 24.82 -33.02
CA GLU A 61 7.52 24.99 -31.85
C GLU A 61 8.77 24.11 -32.01
N LYS A 62 9.91 24.78 -31.87
CA LYS A 62 11.23 24.37 -32.37
C LYS A 62 11.83 23.25 -31.53
N HIS A 63 12.30 22.22 -32.22
CA HIS A 63 13.11 21.15 -31.64
C HIS A 63 14.52 21.70 -31.33
N TYR A 64 14.83 21.88 -30.05
CA TYR A 64 16.20 22.13 -29.60
C TYR A 64 16.85 20.80 -29.22
N SER A 65 17.67 20.26 -30.12
CA SER A 65 18.49 19.08 -29.89
C SER A 65 19.68 19.48 -29.02
N VAL A 66 19.68 19.09 -27.73
CA VAL A 66 20.90 19.17 -26.91
C VAL A 66 21.67 17.87 -27.10
N PRO A 67 22.95 17.90 -27.50
CA PRO A 67 23.75 16.69 -27.65
C PRO A 67 23.91 16.00 -26.30
N VAL A 68 23.39 14.78 -26.18
CA VAL A 68 23.69 13.90 -25.05
C VAL A 68 25.15 13.47 -25.20
N ARG A 69 26.03 13.99 -24.33
CA ARG A 69 27.34 13.38 -24.14
C ARG A 69 27.19 12.20 -23.20
N GLU A 70 27.47 11.01 -23.72
CA GLU A 70 27.71 9.79 -22.96
C GLU A 70 29.08 9.89 -22.29
N ALA A 71 29.13 10.38 -21.05
CA ALA A 71 30.29 10.19 -20.18
C ALA A 71 29.83 10.26 -18.72
N HIS A 72 29.92 9.12 -18.05
CA HIS A 72 29.64 8.98 -16.62
C HIS A 72 30.52 9.93 -15.82
N THR A 73 29.91 10.81 -15.01
CA THR A 73 30.64 11.49 -13.93
C THR A 73 30.67 10.55 -12.73
N GLU A 74 31.84 9.97 -12.46
CA GLU A 74 32.09 9.19 -11.24
C GLU A 74 31.96 10.09 -10.01
N ILE A 75 31.11 9.69 -9.07
CA ILE A 75 31.00 10.31 -7.74
C ILE A 75 31.92 9.52 -6.80
N LEU A 76 33.12 10.06 -6.58
CA LEU A 76 34.22 9.48 -5.78
C LEU A 76 34.05 9.68 -4.25
N ILE A 77 32.86 9.45 -3.69
CA ILE A 77 32.65 9.56 -2.24
C ILE A 77 32.04 8.27 -1.71
N GLU A 78 32.92 7.33 -1.35
CA GLU A 78 32.57 6.19 -0.51
C GLU A 78 32.14 6.67 0.88
N LYS A 79 30.83 6.64 1.12
CA LYS A 79 30.29 6.72 2.48
C LYS A 79 30.80 5.50 3.27
N PRO A 80 31.30 5.69 4.50
CA PRO A 80 31.86 4.61 5.30
C PRO A 80 30.78 3.57 5.60
N LYS A 81 31.10 2.31 5.32
CA LYS A 81 30.22 1.16 5.55
C LYS A 81 29.88 1.09 7.05
N PRO A 82 28.59 0.98 7.43
CA PRO A 82 28.25 0.56 8.78
C PRO A 82 28.89 -0.81 9.06
N PRO A 83 29.27 -1.13 10.31
CA PRO A 83 30.19 -2.23 10.60
C PRO A 83 29.69 -3.57 10.06
N LEU A 84 30.33 -4.06 9.00
CA LEU A 84 30.51 -5.50 8.78
C LEU A 84 31.26 -5.98 10.00
N GLU A 85 30.59 -6.59 10.99
CA GLU A 85 31.08 -7.64 11.90
C GLU A 85 29.96 -8.03 12.90
N ALA A 86 28.75 -8.26 12.38
CA ALA A 86 27.78 -9.20 12.95
C ALA A 86 27.39 -10.22 11.87
N THR A 87 28.45 -10.82 11.37
CA THR A 87 28.62 -11.99 10.51
C THR A 87 27.53 -13.06 10.64
N ALA A 88 26.79 -13.24 9.56
CA ALA A 88 26.36 -14.52 8.98
C ALA A 88 25.71 -15.58 9.91
N LYS A 89 24.38 -15.52 10.05
CA LYS A 89 23.53 -16.72 10.23
C LYS A 89 22.24 -16.59 9.41
N GLY A 90 22.28 -17.07 8.16
CA GLY A 90 21.15 -17.54 7.36
C GLY A 90 19.94 -16.61 7.19
N ILE A 91 19.99 -15.71 6.20
CA ILE A 91 18.87 -14.83 5.83
C ILE A 91 17.70 -15.58 5.16
N ASP A 92 17.81 -16.89 4.90
CA ASP A 92 16.79 -17.63 4.11
C ASP A 92 15.93 -18.65 4.87
N LYS A 93 15.99 -18.75 6.21
CA LYS A 93 15.24 -19.81 6.94
C LYS A 93 14.80 -19.45 8.35
N GLN A 94 14.37 -18.21 8.63
CA GLN A 94 13.78 -17.94 9.94
C GLN A 94 12.38 -18.56 10.00
N ILE A 95 12.17 -19.50 10.92
CA ILE A 95 10.85 -20.07 11.16
C ILE A 95 10.00 -19.00 11.85
N ARG A 96 8.84 -18.71 11.27
CA ARG A 96 7.82 -17.79 11.77
C ARG A 96 6.53 -18.56 12.04
N VAL A 97 5.72 -18.01 12.94
CA VAL A 97 4.42 -18.56 13.31
C VAL A 97 3.38 -17.47 13.18
N LYS A 98 2.26 -17.79 12.53
CA LYS A 98 1.07 -16.93 12.46
C LYS A 98 -0.13 -17.72 12.93
N THR A 99 -0.81 -17.18 13.94
CA THR A 99 -2.14 -17.64 14.33
C THR A 99 -3.19 -16.72 13.72
N ILE A 100 -4.20 -17.32 13.09
CA ILE A 100 -5.38 -16.63 12.57
C ILE A 100 -6.57 -17.24 13.29
N ARG A 101 -7.29 -16.43 14.07
CA ARG A 101 -8.50 -16.87 14.77
C ARG A 101 -9.73 -16.46 13.97
N ARG A 102 -10.77 -17.29 13.95
CA ARG A 102 -12.00 -17.00 13.21
C ARG A 102 -12.67 -15.71 13.68
N ILE A 103 -12.75 -15.49 15.00
CA ILE A 103 -13.28 -14.23 15.55
C ILE A 103 -12.57 -12.97 15.02
N ASP A 104 -11.27 -13.02 14.79
CA ASP A 104 -10.49 -11.85 14.30
C ASP A 104 -10.79 -11.54 12.82
N CYS A 105 -11.43 -12.46 12.11
CA CYS A 105 -11.81 -12.33 10.70
C CYS A 105 -13.29 -11.96 10.51
N MET A 106 -14.03 -11.69 11.59
CA MET A 106 -15.43 -11.30 11.52
C MET A 106 -15.55 -9.81 11.15
N GLU A 107 -16.03 -9.52 9.94
CA GLU A 107 -16.21 -8.15 9.43
C GLU A 107 -17.67 -7.90 9.06
N VAL A 108 -18.34 -6.95 9.74
CA VAL A 108 -19.75 -6.56 9.45
C VAL A 108 -20.69 -7.78 9.44
N GLY A 109 -20.51 -8.70 10.41
CA GLY A 109 -21.30 -9.92 10.52
C GLY A 109 -21.02 -10.98 9.45
N LYS A 110 -20.05 -10.75 8.56
CA LYS A 110 -19.57 -11.75 7.59
C LYS A 110 -18.30 -12.40 8.11
N ASP A 111 -18.27 -13.71 8.02
CA ASP A 111 -17.08 -14.50 8.32
C ASP A 111 -16.16 -14.47 7.09
N ARG A 112 -14.96 -13.89 7.24
CA ARG A 112 -13.93 -13.81 6.20
C ARG A 112 -12.72 -14.69 6.51
N PHE A 113 -12.91 -15.69 7.35
CA PHE A 113 -11.80 -16.52 7.82
C PHE A 113 -11.06 -17.19 6.67
N ASP A 114 -11.80 -17.81 5.74
CA ASP A 114 -11.21 -18.55 4.61
C ASP A 114 -10.48 -17.62 3.64
N GLU A 115 -11.02 -16.43 3.37
CA GLU A 115 -10.36 -15.42 2.53
C GLU A 115 -9.06 -14.94 3.15
N ASN A 116 -9.07 -14.62 4.45
CA ASN A 116 -7.90 -14.12 5.15
C ASN A 116 -6.79 -15.18 5.25
N VAL A 117 -7.16 -16.43 5.52
CA VAL A 117 -6.22 -17.56 5.51
C VAL A 117 -5.67 -17.78 4.10
N SER A 118 -6.52 -17.82 3.08
CA SER A 118 -6.10 -18.00 1.68
C SER A 118 -5.16 -16.89 1.21
N GLN A 119 -5.46 -15.63 1.55
CA GLN A 119 -4.61 -14.49 1.23
C GLN A 119 -3.25 -14.60 1.91
N PHE A 120 -3.19 -15.06 3.15
CA PHE A 120 -1.94 -15.25 3.87
C PHE A 120 -1.10 -16.37 3.27
N LEU A 121 -1.70 -17.52 2.98
CA LEU A 121 -1.03 -18.66 2.35
C LEU A 121 -0.51 -18.29 0.95
N GLY A 122 -1.29 -17.54 0.17
CA GLY A 122 -0.88 -17.06 -1.15
C GLY A 122 0.31 -16.10 -1.12
N LYS A 123 0.45 -15.28 -0.06
CA LYS A 123 1.61 -14.38 0.12
C LYS A 123 2.89 -15.12 0.48
N ILE A 124 2.78 -16.22 1.24
CA ILE A 124 3.95 -17.00 1.70
C ILE A 124 4.47 -17.92 0.59
N GLY A 125 3.58 -18.49 -0.22
CA GLY A 125 3.94 -19.53 -1.18
C GLY A 125 3.99 -20.91 -0.55
N GLN A 126 3.67 -21.95 -1.33
CA GLN A 126 3.52 -23.31 -0.83
C GLN A 126 4.84 -23.89 -0.29
N GLU A 127 5.96 -23.54 -0.91
CA GLU A 127 7.32 -24.00 -0.59
C GLU A 127 7.82 -23.52 0.78
N ASN A 128 7.25 -22.42 1.29
CA ASN A 128 7.65 -21.81 2.55
C ASN A 128 6.77 -22.27 3.72
N ILE A 129 5.67 -22.98 3.47
CA ILE A 129 4.80 -23.51 4.52
C ILE A 129 5.45 -24.77 5.11
N ILE A 130 5.58 -24.79 6.44
CA ILE A 130 6.09 -25.93 7.19
C ILE A 130 4.94 -26.76 7.75
N SER A 131 3.93 -26.12 8.33
CA SER A 131 2.78 -26.80 8.93
C SER A 131 1.57 -25.87 9.04
N ILE A 132 0.38 -26.45 8.92
CA ILE A 132 -0.91 -25.81 9.15
C ILE A 132 -1.67 -26.70 10.13
N SER A 133 -1.95 -26.20 11.33
CA SER A 133 -2.63 -26.94 12.39
C SER A 133 -3.91 -26.22 12.82
N PRO A 134 -5.08 -26.90 12.83
CA PRO A 134 -6.28 -26.32 13.41
C PRO A 134 -6.13 -26.19 14.92
N ILE A 135 -6.65 -25.10 15.47
CA ILE A 135 -6.73 -24.88 16.91
C ILE A 135 -8.19 -24.65 17.30
N ASN A 136 -8.59 -25.21 18.43
CA ASN A 136 -9.88 -24.94 19.06
C ASN A 136 -9.60 -24.36 20.44
N TYR A 137 -10.29 -23.30 20.81
CA TYR A 137 -10.07 -22.62 22.07
C TYR A 137 -11.39 -22.07 22.62
N THR A 138 -11.41 -21.80 23.92
CA THR A 138 -12.52 -21.13 24.58
C THR A 138 -12.08 -19.75 25.02
N TYR A 139 -12.95 -18.77 24.87
CA TYR A 139 -12.74 -17.42 25.38
C TYR A 139 -14.03 -16.90 26.01
N GLN A 140 -13.89 -15.95 26.93
CA GLN A 140 -15.02 -15.27 27.51
C GLN A 140 -15.34 -14.04 26.68
N ASP A 141 -16.56 -13.96 26.15
CA ASP A 141 -17.01 -12.78 25.43
C ASP A 141 -17.20 -11.60 26.40
N ILE A 142 -16.69 -10.42 26.01
CA ILE A 142 -16.62 -9.25 26.87
C ILE A 142 -18.03 -8.68 27.14
N GLY A 143 -18.95 -8.82 26.17
CA GLY A 143 -20.32 -8.32 26.29
C GLY A 143 -21.22 -9.23 27.12
N SER A 144 -21.25 -10.53 26.78
CA SER A 144 -22.18 -11.50 27.36
C SER A 144 -21.65 -12.21 28.61
N ARG A 145 -20.34 -12.11 28.90
CA ARG A 145 -19.62 -12.92 29.92
C ARG A 145 -19.76 -14.43 29.73
N GLN A 146 -20.27 -14.86 28.58
CA GLN A 146 -20.44 -16.25 28.24
C GLN A 146 -19.11 -16.83 27.75
N LEU A 147 -18.84 -18.09 28.11
CA LEU A 147 -17.74 -18.86 27.52
C LEU A 147 -18.19 -19.36 26.15
N LEU A 148 -17.49 -18.89 25.11
CA LEU A 148 -17.71 -19.30 23.73
C LEU A 148 -16.53 -20.15 23.25
N THR A 149 -16.86 -21.22 22.56
CA THR A 149 -15.89 -22.04 21.82
C THR A 149 -15.71 -21.48 20.43
N ASP A 150 -14.47 -21.30 20.00
CA ASP A 150 -14.13 -20.86 18.65
C ASP A 150 -12.90 -21.61 18.14
N PHE A 151 -12.63 -21.44 16.85
CA PHE A 151 -11.55 -22.12 16.16
C PHE A 151 -10.64 -21.14 15.42
N GLY A 152 -9.50 -21.66 14.99
CA GLY A 152 -8.55 -20.93 14.20
C GLY A 152 -7.53 -21.86 13.57
N VAL A 153 -6.51 -21.26 12.99
CA VAL A 153 -5.40 -21.99 12.38
C VAL A 153 -4.07 -21.40 12.82
N LEU A 154 -3.14 -22.28 13.13
CA LEU A 154 -1.74 -21.95 13.41
C LEU A 154 -0.91 -22.40 12.22
N ILE A 155 -0.23 -21.44 11.59
CA ILE A 155 0.57 -21.64 10.39
C ILE A 155 2.03 -21.41 10.77
N VAL A 156 2.85 -22.43 10.59
CA VAL A 156 4.31 -22.36 10.74
C VAL A 156 4.91 -22.28 9.34
N TYR A 157 5.75 -21.28 9.09
CA TYR A 157 6.31 -21.02 7.76
C TYR A 157 7.74 -20.45 7.86
N LYS A 158 8.47 -20.48 6.75
CA LYS A 158 9.78 -19.83 6.60
C LYS A 158 9.57 -18.42 6.08
N GLY A 159 10.23 -17.42 6.66
CA GLY A 159 10.20 -16.05 6.16
C GLY A 159 11.35 -15.21 6.67
#